data_AF-A0A9E4INC2-F1
#
_entry.id   AF-A0A9E4INC2-F1
#
_cell.length_a   1.000
_cell.length_b   1.000
_cell.length_c   1.000
_cell.angle_alpha   90.00
_cell.angle_beta   90.00
_cell.angle_gamma   90.00
#
_symmetry.space_group_name_H-M   'P 1'
#
loop_
_entity.id
_entity.type
_entity.pdbx_description
1 polymer ?
#
loop_
_entity_poly.entity_id
_entity_poly.type
_entity_poly.pdbx_seq_one_letter_code
_entity_poly.pdbx_strand_id
1 'polypeptide(L)'
;MRATQDADRMRPDDLQWRYVSDTEIEIDRPAGFDGGAIYEFIYEAKDPIVLGLGFAAMRDAVSFLRYEAADGNGNANPLAEPGLPTSATSLGISQSGRMLRDFLYQGFNEDIAGRIVFDGMHPNIAGSRKTFTNYQFGQPGRWQKQHEDHVYPGDQFPFTYATLTDPLSGRTDGLLERCAASSTCPKIVHSDGEAELWQARASLVVTDPAGEHIELPEDVRVYLLSGTQHGGGPGVHTRP
;
A
#
# COMPACT_ATOMS: atom_id res chain seq x y z
N MET A 1 -29.24 -13.59 -1.11
CA MET A 1 -28.74 -14.47 -2.18
C MET A 1 -29.19 -13.96 -3.54
N ARG A 2 -28.63 -14.48 -4.63
CA ARG A 2 -29.01 -14.19 -6.02
C ARG A 2 -29.02 -15.50 -6.82
N ALA A 3 -29.89 -15.60 -7.82
CA ALA A 3 -29.95 -16.77 -8.70
C ALA A 3 -28.77 -16.81 -9.69
N THR A 4 -28.34 -15.64 -10.17
CA THR A 4 -27.19 -15.42 -11.06
C THR A 4 -26.45 -14.15 -10.64
N GLN A 5 -25.30 -13.87 -11.25
CA GLN A 5 -24.48 -12.68 -10.94
C GLN A 5 -25.25 -11.35 -11.17
N ASP A 6 -26.05 -11.30 -12.23
CA ASP A 6 -26.78 -10.10 -12.67
C ASP A 6 -28.19 -9.98 -12.05
N ALA A 7 -28.64 -11.00 -11.31
CA ALA A 7 -29.95 -10.98 -10.67
C ALA A 7 -29.98 -10.07 -9.44
N ASP A 8 -31.16 -9.52 -9.15
CA ASP A 8 -31.38 -8.74 -7.93
C ASP A 8 -31.17 -9.56 -6.67
N ARG A 9 -30.75 -8.86 -5.61
CA ARG A 9 -30.56 -9.45 -4.30
C ARG A 9 -31.91 -9.81 -3.68
N MET A 10 -32.05 -11.05 -3.22
CA MET A 10 -33.24 -11.55 -2.54
C MET A 10 -32.91 -12.11 -1.16
N ARG A 11 -33.91 -12.09 -0.27
CA ARG A 11 -33.90 -12.76 1.03
C ARG A 11 -35.19 -13.57 1.18
N PRO A 12 -35.29 -14.75 0.54
CA PRO A 12 -36.44 -15.63 0.68
C PRO A 12 -36.71 -15.98 2.14
N ASP A 13 -37.98 -16.16 2.51
CA ASP A 13 -38.38 -16.44 3.90
C ASP A 13 -37.85 -17.81 4.39
N ASP A 14 -37.65 -18.76 3.46
CA ASP A 14 -37.08 -20.08 3.70
C ASP A 14 -35.54 -20.13 3.62
N LEU A 15 -34.87 -18.99 3.42
CA LEU A 15 -33.40 -18.92 3.49
C LEU A 15 -32.95 -18.96 4.96
N GLN A 16 -32.40 -20.10 5.37
CA GLN A 16 -31.81 -20.29 6.70
C GLN A 16 -30.32 -20.62 6.59
N TRP A 17 -29.56 -20.28 7.63
CA TRP A 17 -28.15 -20.68 7.74
C TRP A 17 -27.76 -20.80 9.21
N ARG A 18 -26.71 -21.58 9.48
CA ARG A 18 -26.13 -21.70 10.82
C ARG A 18 -24.62 -21.92 10.75
N TYR A 19 -23.94 -21.56 11.83
CA TYR A 19 -22.57 -22.02 12.07
C TYR A 19 -22.58 -23.50 12.40
N VAL A 20 -21.73 -24.28 11.72
CA VAL A 20 -21.42 -25.67 12.06
C VAL A 20 -20.18 -25.72 12.96
N SER A 21 -19.23 -24.82 12.69
CA SER A 21 -18.02 -24.57 13.49
C SER A 21 -17.52 -23.14 13.27
N ASP A 22 -16.38 -22.79 13.86
CA ASP A 22 -15.73 -21.48 13.65
C ASP A 22 -15.22 -21.27 12.20
N THR A 23 -15.14 -22.34 11.40
CA THR A 23 -14.65 -22.28 10.01
C THR A 23 -15.67 -22.81 8.99
N GLU A 24 -16.89 -23.13 9.42
CA GLU A 24 -17.88 -23.78 8.56
C GLU A 24 -19.30 -23.25 8.84
N ILE A 25 -20.01 -22.96 7.76
CA ILE A 25 -21.44 -22.63 7.79
C ILE A 25 -22.22 -23.64 6.95
N GLU A 26 -23.46 -23.91 7.36
CA GLU A 26 -24.44 -24.64 6.56
C GLU A 26 -25.53 -23.66 6.13
N ILE A 27 -25.97 -23.78 4.88
CA ILE A 27 -27.05 -22.97 4.31
C ILE A 27 -28.15 -23.91 3.83
N ASP A 28 -29.35 -23.73 4.36
CA ASP A 28 -30.56 -24.37 3.85
C ASP A 28 -31.02 -23.59 2.62
N ARG A 29 -30.82 -24.19 1.44
CA ARG A 29 -31.12 -23.54 0.16
C ARG A 29 -32.63 -23.39 -0.04
N PRO A 30 -33.12 -22.17 -0.32
CA PRO A 30 -34.52 -21.93 -0.67
C PRO A 30 -35.02 -22.72 -1.87
N ALA A 31 -36.32 -23.01 -1.90
CA ALA A 31 -36.96 -23.62 -3.04
C ALA A 31 -36.80 -22.75 -4.31
N GLY A 32 -36.57 -23.40 -5.46
CA GLY A 32 -36.40 -22.71 -6.75
C GLY A 32 -34.97 -22.23 -7.06
N PHE A 33 -34.00 -22.50 -6.18
CA PHE A 33 -32.59 -22.25 -6.42
C PHE A 33 -31.80 -23.55 -6.57
N ASP A 34 -30.77 -23.54 -7.42
CA ASP A 34 -29.89 -24.69 -7.65
C ASP A 34 -28.48 -24.47 -7.06
N GLY A 35 -27.54 -25.34 -7.43
CA GLY A 35 -26.14 -25.25 -6.97
C GLY A 35 -25.38 -24.01 -7.45
N GLY A 36 -25.90 -23.27 -8.42
CA GLY A 36 -25.31 -22.03 -8.95
C GLY A 36 -25.73 -20.77 -8.20
N ALA A 37 -26.62 -20.87 -7.21
CA ALA A 37 -27.05 -19.73 -6.42
C ALA A 37 -25.88 -19.07 -5.67
N ILE A 38 -25.84 -17.74 -5.69
CA ILE A 38 -24.81 -16.94 -5.03
C ILE A 38 -25.34 -16.49 -3.67
N TYR A 39 -24.67 -16.91 -2.60
CA TYR A 39 -24.99 -16.52 -1.23
C TYR A 39 -24.13 -15.33 -0.82
N GLU A 40 -24.72 -14.39 -0.08
CA GLU A 40 -23.97 -13.32 0.54
C GLU A 40 -24.13 -13.47 2.04
N PHE A 41 -23.00 -13.65 2.71
CA PHE A 41 -22.91 -13.87 4.14
C PHE A 41 -22.40 -12.59 4.80
N ILE A 42 -23.23 -11.98 5.63
CA ILE A 42 -22.88 -10.78 6.40
C ILE A 42 -22.85 -11.19 7.86
N TYR A 43 -21.70 -10.99 8.49
CA TYR A 43 -21.47 -11.32 9.90
C TYR A 43 -20.61 -10.24 10.55
N GLU A 44 -20.72 -10.13 11.87
CA GLU A 44 -19.80 -9.31 12.65
C GLU A 44 -18.52 -10.11 12.89
N ALA A 45 -17.40 -9.61 12.38
CA ALA A 45 -16.11 -10.24 12.62
C ALA A 45 -15.65 -10.02 14.05
N LYS A 46 -14.91 -10.99 14.59
CA LYS A 46 -14.27 -10.92 15.92
C LYS A 46 -12.76 -11.00 15.78
N ASP A 47 -12.06 -10.29 16.66
CA ASP A 47 -10.60 -10.32 16.78
C ASP A 47 -9.82 -10.16 15.45
N PRO A 48 -10.10 -9.11 14.65
CA PRO A 48 -9.36 -8.89 13.42
C PRO A 48 -7.88 -8.62 13.72
N ILE A 49 -6.99 -9.15 12.88
CA ILE A 49 -5.55 -8.88 12.98
C ILE A 49 -5.31 -7.39 12.77
N VAL A 50 -4.58 -6.76 13.71
CA VAL A 50 -4.13 -5.37 13.57
C VAL A 50 -3.00 -5.32 12.54
N LEU A 51 -3.36 -4.96 11.32
CA LEU A 51 -2.42 -4.74 10.23
C LEU A 51 -1.75 -3.37 10.35
N GLY A 52 -0.60 -3.19 9.69
CA GLY A 52 0.14 -1.92 9.71
C GLY A 52 1.15 -1.76 10.85
N LEU A 53 1.16 -2.64 11.87
CA LEU A 53 2.20 -2.65 12.92
C LEU A 53 3.63 -2.78 12.37
N GLY A 54 3.78 -3.38 11.19
CA GLY A 54 5.05 -3.45 10.47
C GLY A 54 5.66 -2.08 10.14
N PHE A 55 4.83 -1.03 9.96
CA PHE A 55 5.34 0.33 9.78
C PHE A 55 5.96 0.88 11.05
N ALA A 56 5.29 0.70 12.19
CA ALA A 56 5.83 1.10 13.49
C ALA A 56 7.13 0.35 13.80
N ALA A 57 7.16 -0.95 13.55
CA ALA A 57 8.38 -1.76 13.73
C ALA A 57 9.53 -1.27 12.84
N MET A 58 9.28 -0.96 11.56
CA MET A 58 10.29 -0.40 10.66
C MET A 58 10.78 0.97 11.15
N ARG A 59 9.87 1.87 11.51
CA ARG A 59 10.17 3.20 12.03
C ARG A 59 11.07 3.13 13.26
N ASP A 60 10.68 2.34 14.26
CA ASP A 60 11.37 2.27 15.55
C ASP A 60 12.72 1.58 15.41
N ALA A 61 12.82 0.53 14.59
CA ALA A 61 14.10 -0.13 14.31
C ALA A 61 15.08 0.81 13.60
N VAL A 62 14.64 1.54 12.58
CA VAL A 62 15.51 2.47 11.85
C VAL A 62 15.88 3.67 12.73
N SER A 63 14.94 4.22 13.49
CA SER A 63 15.21 5.29 14.45
C SER A 63 16.24 4.86 15.50
N PHE A 64 16.09 3.67 16.09
CA PHE A 64 17.07 3.10 17.01
C PHE A 64 18.46 3.01 16.38
N LEU A 65 18.56 2.35 15.23
CA LEU A 65 19.82 2.14 14.53
C LEU A 65 20.51 3.47 14.16
N ARG A 66 19.72 4.51 13.89
CA ARG A 66 20.19 5.83 13.47
C ARG A 66 20.59 6.72 14.65
N TYR A 67 19.86 6.68 15.75
CA TYR A 67 19.95 7.74 16.77
C TYR A 67 20.43 7.28 18.14
N GLU A 68 20.31 6.00 18.47
CA GLU A 68 20.53 5.54 19.85
C GLU A 68 21.82 4.73 19.96
N ALA A 69 22.57 4.91 21.03
CA ALA A 69 23.82 4.17 21.26
C ALA A 69 23.58 2.75 21.80
N ALA A 70 22.45 2.51 22.47
CA ALA A 70 22.07 1.23 23.06
C ALA A 70 20.55 1.11 23.19
N ASP A 71 20.03 -0.12 23.23
CA ASP A 71 18.60 -0.38 23.43
C ASP A 71 18.18 -0.19 24.90
N GLY A 72 16.88 -0.34 25.18
CA GLY A 72 16.33 -0.20 26.54
C GLY A 72 16.85 -1.22 27.57
N ASN A 73 17.50 -2.29 27.12
CA ASN A 73 18.14 -3.30 27.98
C ASN A 73 19.65 -3.08 28.11
N GLY A 74 20.21 -2.03 27.49
CA GLY A 74 21.63 -1.73 27.50
C GLY A 74 22.45 -2.52 26.47
N ASN A 75 21.81 -3.23 25.53
CA ASN A 75 22.54 -3.84 24.42
C ASN A 75 23.01 -2.75 23.46
N ALA A 76 24.30 -2.73 23.14
CA ALA A 76 24.86 -1.72 22.24
C ALA A 76 24.20 -1.78 20.85
N ASN A 77 23.96 -0.60 20.26
CA ASN A 77 23.55 -0.50 18.86
C ASN A 77 24.69 -1.01 17.97
N PRO A 78 24.43 -1.98 17.07
CA PRO A 78 25.46 -2.55 16.19
C PRO A 78 26.10 -1.52 15.23
N LEU A 79 25.48 -0.35 15.04
CA LEU A 79 25.98 0.75 14.21
C LEU A 79 26.59 1.90 15.02
N ALA A 80 26.72 1.78 16.34
CA ALA A 80 27.27 2.84 17.18
C ALA A 80 28.76 3.11 16.94
N GLU A 81 29.50 2.13 16.43
CA GLU A 81 30.95 2.23 16.17
C GLU A 81 31.24 2.22 14.66
N PRO A 82 32.03 3.16 14.12
CA PRO A 82 32.81 4.21 14.80
C PRO A 82 31.99 5.48 15.14
N GLY A 83 30.69 5.47 14.86
CA GLY A 83 29.77 6.57 15.12
C GLY A 83 28.43 6.28 14.45
N LEU A 84 27.35 6.83 15.02
CA LEU A 84 26.00 6.59 14.53
C LEU A 84 25.81 7.09 13.08
N PRO A 85 24.96 6.43 12.27
CA PRO A 85 24.65 6.87 10.92
C PRO A 85 24.09 8.29 10.87
N THR A 86 24.66 9.14 10.04
CA THR A 86 24.13 10.49 9.80
C THR A 86 22.97 10.50 8.80
N SER A 87 22.83 9.42 8.02
CA SER A 87 21.84 9.31 6.96
C SER A 87 21.24 7.92 6.88
N ALA A 88 19.96 7.85 6.54
CA ALA A 88 19.22 6.61 6.30
C ALA A 88 18.44 6.71 4.98
N THR A 89 18.62 5.74 4.09
CA THR A 89 17.89 5.65 2.83
C THR A 89 17.16 4.32 2.73
N SER A 90 16.04 4.30 2.01
CA SER A 90 15.26 3.09 1.76
C SER A 90 15.09 2.84 0.27
N LEU A 91 15.07 1.56 -0.11
CA LEU A 91 14.70 1.08 -1.43
C LEU A 91 13.61 0.02 -1.25
N GLY A 92 12.51 0.19 -1.95
CA GLY A 92 11.42 -0.75 -1.99
C GLY A 92 11.11 -1.11 -3.43
N ILE A 93 11.05 -2.41 -3.73
CA ILE A 93 10.82 -2.94 -5.08
C ILE A 93 9.46 -3.62 -5.08
N SER A 94 8.59 -3.22 -6.01
CA SER A 94 7.24 -3.76 -6.16
C SER A 94 6.43 -3.56 -4.87
N GLN A 95 6.07 -4.63 -4.17
CA GLN A 95 5.24 -4.57 -2.97
C GLN A 95 5.92 -3.78 -1.84
N SER A 96 7.25 -3.88 -1.69
CA SER A 96 7.98 -3.05 -0.72
C SER A 96 8.09 -1.58 -1.18
N GLY A 97 8.04 -1.30 -2.48
CA GLY A 97 7.92 0.07 -3.00
C GLY A 97 6.57 0.70 -2.64
N ARG A 98 5.47 -0.07 -2.74
CA ARG A 98 4.14 0.34 -2.26
C ARG A 98 4.12 0.56 -0.75
N MET A 99 4.85 -0.29 -0.02
CA MET A 99 5.01 -0.18 1.43
C MET A 99 5.68 1.14 1.79
N LEU A 100 6.77 1.54 1.12
CA LEU A 100 7.40 2.85 1.36
C LEU A 100 6.46 4.02 1.09
N ARG A 101 5.66 3.95 0.03
CA ARG A 101 4.65 4.98 -0.29
C ARG A 101 3.57 5.08 0.78
N ASP A 102 3.10 3.95 1.31
CA ASP A 102 2.12 3.92 2.40
C ASP A 102 2.73 4.32 3.74
N PHE A 103 3.95 3.89 4.05
CA PHE A 103 4.73 4.30 5.22
C PHE A 103 4.82 5.84 5.30
N LEU A 104 5.18 6.46 4.17
CA LEU A 104 5.24 7.93 4.04
C LEU A 104 3.86 8.57 4.21
N TYR A 105 2.86 8.10 3.47
CA TYR A 105 1.48 8.61 3.51
C TYR A 105 0.87 8.53 4.92
N GLN A 106 1.13 7.45 5.64
CA GLN A 106 0.63 7.24 6.99
C GLN A 106 1.39 8.06 8.03
N GLY A 107 2.47 8.75 7.65
CA GLY A 107 3.25 9.62 8.53
C GLY A 107 4.35 8.90 9.31
N PHE A 108 4.69 7.66 8.97
CA PHE A 108 5.70 6.91 9.72
C PHE A 108 7.14 7.39 9.47
N ASN A 109 7.37 8.38 8.59
CA ASN A 109 8.70 8.98 8.45
C ASN A 109 9.06 9.95 9.59
N GLU A 110 8.13 10.18 10.53
CA GLU A 110 8.37 10.82 11.82
C GLU A 110 8.46 9.74 12.91
N ASP A 111 9.58 9.71 13.65
CA ASP A 111 9.73 8.82 14.80
C ASP A 111 8.98 9.32 16.05
N ILE A 112 8.95 8.52 17.12
CA ILE A 112 8.23 8.88 18.36
C ILE A 112 8.78 10.12 19.08
N ALA A 113 9.96 10.61 18.68
CA ALA A 113 10.59 11.82 19.18
C ALA A 113 10.52 12.98 18.17
N GLY A 114 9.76 12.84 17.07
CA GLY A 114 9.60 13.87 16.05
C GLY A 114 10.76 13.96 15.04
N ARG A 115 11.63 12.95 14.97
CA ARG A 115 12.82 12.95 14.09
C ARG A 115 12.56 12.24 12.77
N ILE A 116 13.36 12.57 11.76
CA ILE A 116 13.30 11.95 10.43
C ILE A 116 13.76 10.49 10.50
N VAL A 117 12.96 9.57 9.97
CA VAL A 117 13.35 8.15 9.92
C VAL A 117 14.26 7.89 8.72
N PHE A 118 13.77 8.19 7.50
CA PHE A 118 14.55 8.11 6.26
C PHE A 118 14.76 9.50 5.66
N ASP A 119 15.99 9.83 5.28
CA ASP A 119 16.31 11.02 4.51
C ASP A 119 16.04 10.82 3.02
N GLY A 120 16.06 9.57 2.56
CA GLY A 120 15.84 9.19 1.17
C GLY A 120 14.91 8.00 1.04
N MET A 121 13.97 8.07 0.10
CA MET A 121 13.12 6.93 -0.27
C MET A 121 13.16 6.67 -1.76
N HIS A 122 13.37 5.40 -2.13
CA HIS A 122 13.29 4.92 -3.50
C HIS A 122 12.18 3.87 -3.67
N PRO A 123 10.93 4.30 -3.93
CA PRO A 123 9.91 3.40 -4.45
C PRO A 123 10.25 3.03 -5.90
N ASN A 124 10.54 1.75 -6.13
CA ASN A 124 10.78 1.18 -7.44
C ASN A 124 9.60 0.29 -7.82
N ILE A 125 9.12 0.44 -9.05
CA ILE A 125 8.03 -0.31 -9.68
C ILE A 125 6.76 -0.42 -8.82
N ALA A 126 6.48 0.64 -8.06
CA ALA A 126 5.33 0.70 -7.17
C ALA A 126 4.06 1.17 -7.91
N GLY A 127 4.24 1.90 -9.03
CA GLY A 127 3.19 2.70 -9.65
C GLY A 127 2.62 3.72 -8.66
N SER A 128 1.36 4.12 -8.88
CA SER A 128 0.68 5.03 -7.96
C SER A 128 0.27 4.39 -6.63
N ARG A 129 0.53 3.09 -6.45
CA ARG A 129 -0.10 2.26 -5.43
C ARG A 129 0.50 2.51 -4.05
N LYS A 130 -0.35 2.32 -3.04
CA LYS A 130 0.07 2.13 -1.65
C LYS A 130 -0.18 0.67 -1.27
N THR A 131 0.40 0.24 -0.16
CA THR A 131 -0.15 -0.93 0.53
C THR A 131 -1.50 -0.54 1.15
N PHE A 132 -2.41 -1.50 1.32
CA PHE A 132 -3.70 -1.27 1.95
C PHE A 132 -3.76 -2.00 3.28
N THR A 133 -2.74 -1.74 4.10
CA THR A 133 -2.57 -2.39 5.41
C THR A 133 -3.49 -1.76 6.46
N ASN A 134 -3.73 -0.45 6.41
CA ASN A 134 -4.64 0.23 7.34
C ASN A 134 -6.09 0.24 6.82
N TYR A 135 -6.61 -0.93 6.47
CA TYR A 135 -7.98 -1.14 5.99
C TYR A 135 -8.61 -2.32 6.72
N GLN A 136 -9.93 -2.28 6.90
CA GLN A 136 -10.66 -3.40 7.47
C GLN A 136 -10.44 -4.65 6.61
N PHE A 137 -9.95 -5.72 7.22
CA PHE A 137 -9.55 -6.97 6.54
C PHE A 137 -8.54 -6.76 5.40
N GLY A 138 -7.59 -5.83 5.57
CA GLY A 138 -6.52 -5.57 4.61
C GLY A 138 -5.78 -6.84 4.17
N GLN A 139 -5.39 -6.87 2.91
CA GLN A 139 -4.71 -8.00 2.27
C GLN A 139 -3.46 -7.49 1.56
N PRO A 140 -2.40 -7.08 2.29
CA PRO A 140 -1.25 -6.33 1.73
C PRO A 140 -0.60 -6.97 0.50
N GLY A 141 -0.74 -8.29 0.36
CA GLY A 141 -0.25 -9.05 -0.78
C GLY A 141 -1.09 -8.95 -2.06
N ARG A 142 -2.31 -8.40 -2.04
CA ARG A 142 -3.19 -8.30 -3.21
C ARG A 142 -2.94 -7.05 -4.01
N TRP A 143 -3.38 -7.05 -5.27
CA TRP A 143 -3.35 -5.87 -6.13
C TRP A 143 -4.33 -6.01 -7.27
N GLN A 144 -4.74 -4.89 -7.84
CA GLN A 144 -5.62 -4.90 -9.01
C GLN A 144 -4.85 -5.41 -10.24
N LYS A 145 -5.45 -6.35 -10.97
CA LYS A 145 -4.93 -6.83 -12.26
C LYS A 145 -5.88 -6.42 -13.37
N GLN A 146 -5.52 -6.70 -14.62
CA GLN A 146 -6.35 -6.34 -15.76
C GLN A 146 -7.75 -6.97 -15.72
N HIS A 147 -7.90 -8.17 -15.18
CA HIS A 147 -9.16 -8.94 -15.20
C HIS A 147 -9.72 -9.32 -13.83
N GLU A 148 -9.05 -8.93 -12.73
CA GLU A 148 -9.45 -9.31 -11.38
C GLU A 148 -9.11 -8.20 -10.38
N ASP A 149 -9.80 -8.23 -9.25
CA ASP A 149 -9.53 -7.39 -8.07
C ASP A 149 -9.73 -5.88 -8.26
N HIS A 150 -10.48 -5.46 -9.28
CA HIS A 150 -10.72 -4.03 -9.60
C HIS A 150 -11.38 -3.24 -8.45
N VAL A 151 -12.10 -3.93 -7.57
CA VAL A 151 -12.78 -3.34 -6.41
C VAL A 151 -11.93 -3.36 -5.14
N TYR A 152 -10.75 -3.98 -5.16
CA TYR A 152 -9.89 -4.01 -3.98
C TYR A 152 -9.14 -2.68 -3.79
N PRO A 153 -9.01 -2.21 -2.54
CA PRO A 153 -8.23 -1.01 -2.24
C PRO A 153 -6.74 -1.26 -2.55
N GLY A 154 -6.07 -0.28 -3.13
CA GLY A 154 -4.64 -0.36 -3.52
C GLY A 154 -4.25 0.74 -4.50
N ASP A 155 -5.16 1.03 -5.44
CA ASP A 155 -5.02 2.08 -6.45
C ASP A 155 -5.95 3.24 -6.07
N GLN A 156 -5.75 3.80 -4.86
CA GLN A 156 -6.63 4.80 -4.27
C GLN A 156 -5.92 6.13 -4.05
N PHE A 157 -6.65 7.22 -4.29
CA PHE A 157 -6.22 8.57 -4.00
C PHE A 157 -5.75 8.72 -2.53
N PRO A 158 -4.62 9.42 -2.27
CA PRO A 158 -3.78 10.16 -3.22
C PRO A 158 -2.82 9.28 -4.04
N PHE A 159 -2.65 9.62 -5.31
CA PHE A 159 -1.80 8.88 -6.27
C PHE A 159 -0.37 9.44 -6.38
N THR A 160 -0.19 10.72 -6.12
CA THR A 160 1.08 11.45 -6.29
C THR A 160 1.57 12.03 -4.96
N TYR A 161 2.80 12.53 -4.98
CA TYR A 161 3.47 13.16 -3.85
C TYR A 161 2.93 14.56 -3.55
N ALA A 162 2.52 15.30 -4.60
CA ALA A 162 1.87 16.60 -4.45
C ALA A 162 0.47 16.47 -3.82
N THR A 163 0.06 17.50 -3.07
CA THR A 163 -1.32 17.62 -2.62
C THR A 163 -2.18 18.08 -3.80
N LEU A 164 -3.13 17.24 -4.20
CA LEU A 164 -4.09 17.52 -5.27
C LEU A 164 -5.51 17.42 -4.72
N THR A 165 -6.50 17.80 -5.54
CA THR A 165 -7.91 17.53 -5.25
C THR A 165 -8.44 16.49 -6.24
N ASP A 166 -9.02 15.41 -5.74
CA ASP A 166 -9.73 14.42 -6.55
C ASP A 166 -11.11 14.94 -6.95
N PRO A 167 -11.38 15.17 -8.26
CA PRO A 167 -12.66 15.69 -8.72
C PRO A 167 -13.83 14.70 -8.54
N LEU A 168 -13.55 13.41 -8.35
CA LEU A 168 -14.60 12.39 -8.17
C LEU A 168 -15.07 12.32 -6.72
N SER A 169 -14.15 12.25 -5.75
CA SER A 169 -14.51 12.18 -4.32
C SER A 169 -14.56 13.54 -3.62
N GLY A 170 -13.99 14.59 -4.21
CA GLY A 170 -13.83 15.90 -3.59
C GLY A 170 -12.74 15.96 -2.51
N ARG A 171 -11.97 14.90 -2.31
CA ARG A 171 -10.88 14.84 -1.32
C ARG A 171 -9.67 15.63 -1.80
N THR A 172 -9.04 16.39 -0.90
CA THR A 172 -7.73 17.03 -1.13
C THR A 172 -6.70 16.32 -0.26
N ASP A 173 -5.65 15.76 -0.89
CA ASP A 173 -4.65 14.93 -0.20
C ASP A 173 -3.38 14.75 -1.07
N GLY A 174 -2.26 14.34 -0.45
CA GLY A 174 -0.99 14.06 -1.12
C GLY A 174 -0.04 13.23 -0.25
N LEU A 175 0.85 12.42 -0.85
CA LEU A 175 1.74 11.56 -0.04
C LEU A 175 2.68 12.35 0.88
N LEU A 176 3.03 13.59 0.54
CA LEU A 176 3.91 14.42 1.37
C LEU A 176 3.17 15.26 2.42
N GLU A 177 1.84 15.26 2.45
CA GLU A 177 1.07 16.18 3.30
C GLU A 177 1.43 16.03 4.78
N ARG A 178 1.49 14.79 5.29
CA ARG A 178 1.83 14.54 6.70
C ARG A 178 3.28 14.88 7.02
N CYS A 179 4.22 14.46 6.17
CA CYS A 179 5.64 14.73 6.43
C CYS A 179 5.98 16.22 6.35
N ALA A 180 5.24 16.99 5.56
CA ALA A 180 5.44 18.43 5.46
C ALA A 180 5.03 19.11 6.77
N ALA A 181 3.93 18.66 7.39
CA ALA A 181 3.47 19.16 8.68
C ALA A 181 4.45 18.85 9.83
N SER A 182 5.12 17.69 9.79
CA SER A 182 6.10 17.26 10.79
C SER A 182 7.55 17.67 10.46
N SER A 183 7.79 18.32 9.31
CA SER A 183 9.14 18.60 8.80
C SER A 183 10.01 17.34 8.66
N THR A 184 9.40 16.22 8.28
CA THR A 184 10.07 14.92 8.09
C THR A 184 10.02 14.39 6.66
N CYS A 185 9.87 15.25 5.65
CA CYS A 185 9.84 14.76 4.26
C CYS A 185 11.22 14.25 3.78
N PRO A 186 11.27 13.06 3.16
CA PRO A 186 12.49 12.55 2.54
C PRO A 186 12.70 13.15 1.14
N LYS A 187 13.93 13.07 0.63
CA LYS A 187 14.20 13.16 -0.81
C LYS A 187 13.74 11.87 -1.49
N ILE A 188 13.06 11.98 -2.63
CA ILE A 188 12.40 10.85 -3.27
C ILE A 188 12.88 10.66 -4.69
N VAL A 189 13.30 9.43 -4.99
CA VAL A 189 13.46 8.95 -6.37
C VAL A 189 12.40 7.86 -6.59
N HIS A 190 11.39 8.15 -7.40
CA HIS A 190 10.45 7.13 -7.85
C HIS A 190 10.89 6.66 -9.23
N SER A 191 11.04 5.36 -9.42
CA SER A 191 11.26 4.78 -10.75
C SER A 191 10.23 3.71 -11.04
N ASP A 192 9.56 3.81 -12.17
CA ASP A 192 8.61 2.81 -12.66
C ASP A 192 9.06 2.26 -14.01
N GLY A 193 8.73 1.01 -14.29
CA GLY A 193 8.82 0.43 -15.62
C GLY A 193 7.55 0.67 -16.43
N GLU A 194 7.56 0.25 -17.69
CA GLU A 194 6.41 0.44 -18.58
C GLU A 194 5.21 -0.43 -18.14
N ALA A 195 5.47 -1.59 -17.54
CA ALA A 195 4.42 -2.42 -16.95
C ALA A 195 3.58 -1.67 -15.89
N GLU A 196 4.20 -0.79 -15.09
CA GLU A 196 3.50 -0.05 -14.03
C GLU A 196 2.60 1.05 -14.61
N LEU A 197 2.94 1.59 -15.77
CA LEU A 197 2.08 2.54 -16.48
C LEU A 197 0.72 1.91 -16.81
N TRP A 198 0.75 0.69 -17.36
CA TRP A 198 -0.45 -0.04 -17.76
C TRP A 198 -1.18 -0.70 -16.59
N GLN A 199 -0.43 -1.27 -15.64
CA GLN A 199 -0.99 -2.15 -14.63
C GLN A 199 -1.12 -1.50 -13.25
N ALA A 200 -0.37 -0.45 -12.94
CA ALA A 200 -0.29 0.16 -11.61
C ALA A 200 -0.60 1.66 -11.59
N ARG A 201 -1.23 2.16 -12.66
CA ARG A 201 -1.67 3.55 -12.81
C ARG A 201 -0.52 4.55 -12.59
N ALA A 202 0.70 4.21 -13.02
CA ALA A 202 1.87 5.05 -12.78
C ALA A 202 1.76 6.44 -13.41
N SER A 203 0.93 6.63 -14.43
CA SER A 203 0.65 7.96 -15.00
C SER A 203 0.16 8.95 -13.94
N LEU A 204 -0.68 8.51 -12.99
CA LEU A 204 -1.24 9.33 -11.92
C LEU A 204 -0.20 9.75 -10.85
N VAL A 205 1.06 9.30 -10.98
CA VAL A 205 2.16 9.83 -10.18
C VAL A 205 2.60 11.20 -10.72
N VAL A 206 2.45 11.45 -12.02
CA VAL A 206 2.93 12.67 -12.71
C VAL A 206 1.81 13.46 -13.40
N THR A 207 0.56 12.99 -13.28
CA THR A 207 -0.62 13.72 -13.70
C THR A 207 -1.58 13.92 -12.54
N ASP A 208 -2.51 14.86 -12.68
CA ASP A 208 -3.68 14.94 -11.84
C ASP A 208 -4.69 13.82 -12.19
N PRO A 209 -5.78 13.66 -11.41
CA PRO A 209 -6.82 12.67 -11.71
C PRO A 209 -7.62 12.93 -13.01
N ALA A 210 -7.52 14.13 -13.60
CA ALA A 210 -8.10 14.44 -14.91
C ALA A 210 -7.17 14.06 -16.07
N GLY A 211 -5.90 13.75 -15.78
CA GLY A 211 -4.88 13.36 -16.75
C GLY A 211 -3.96 14.50 -17.19
N GLU A 212 -4.07 15.67 -16.57
CA GLU A 212 -3.23 16.83 -16.88
C GLU A 212 -1.90 16.76 -16.14
N HIS A 213 -0.84 17.29 -16.74
CA HIS A 213 0.49 17.34 -16.13
C HIS A 213 0.50 18.11 -14.81
N ILE A 214 1.29 17.64 -13.84
CA ILE A 214 1.53 18.33 -12.57
C ILE A 214 3.01 18.62 -12.36
N GLU A 215 3.29 19.74 -11.70
CA GLU A 215 4.63 19.98 -11.15
C GLU A 215 4.82 19.15 -9.88
N LEU A 216 5.91 18.41 -9.83
CA LEU A 216 6.26 17.61 -8.66
C LEU A 216 6.92 18.48 -7.59
N PRO A 217 6.77 18.14 -6.29
CA PRO A 217 7.48 18.81 -5.22
C PRO A 217 9.00 18.77 -5.45
N GLU A 218 9.73 19.79 -4.98
CA GLU A 218 11.16 19.96 -5.24
C GLU A 218 12.00 18.73 -4.85
N ASP A 219 11.57 18.02 -3.80
CA ASP A 219 12.24 16.85 -3.24
C ASP A 219 11.98 15.55 -4.01
N VAL A 220 11.15 15.59 -5.05
CA VAL A 220 10.67 14.41 -5.76
C VAL A 220 11.19 14.39 -7.20
N ARG A 221 11.76 13.25 -7.61
CA ARG A 221 12.07 12.95 -9.01
C ARG A 221 11.41 11.64 -9.40
N VAL A 222 10.73 11.61 -10.54
CA VAL A 222 10.05 10.44 -11.07
C VAL A 222 10.67 10.07 -12.42
N TYR A 223 11.01 8.80 -12.61
CA TYR A 223 11.64 8.29 -13.81
C TYR A 223 10.85 7.11 -14.38
N LEU A 224 10.70 7.08 -15.71
CA LEU A 224 10.19 5.92 -16.44
C LEU A 224 11.35 5.15 -17.08
N LEU A 225 11.46 3.87 -16.76
CA LEU A 225 12.37 2.92 -17.39
C LEU A 225 11.63 2.17 -18.50
N SER A 226 11.58 2.76 -19.70
CA SER A 226 10.79 2.25 -20.83
C SER A 226 11.21 0.84 -21.28
N GLY A 227 10.25 0.07 -21.82
CA GLY A 227 10.49 -1.27 -22.34
C GLY A 227 10.74 -2.35 -21.28
N THR A 228 10.54 -2.04 -19.99
CA THR A 228 10.76 -2.98 -18.89
C THR A 228 9.46 -3.61 -18.38
N GLN A 229 9.53 -4.91 -18.06
CA GLN A 229 8.48 -5.64 -17.35
C GLN A 229 8.59 -5.46 -15.83
N HIS A 230 7.50 -5.70 -15.08
CA HIS A 230 7.45 -5.49 -13.62
C HIS A 230 8.64 -6.11 -12.86
N GLY A 231 8.95 -7.40 -13.09
CA GLY A 231 10.04 -8.08 -12.38
C GLY A 231 11.43 -7.88 -12.99
N GLY A 232 11.56 -7.11 -14.08
CA GLY A 232 12.75 -7.10 -14.93
C GLY A 232 13.10 -8.48 -15.51
N GLY A 233 14.20 -8.57 -16.26
CA GLY A 233 14.88 -9.83 -16.59
C GLY A 233 16.22 -9.92 -15.85
N PRO A 234 17.00 -11.01 -15.96
CA PRO A 234 18.29 -11.16 -15.26
C PRO A 234 19.40 -10.17 -15.72
N GLY A 235 19.05 -9.14 -16.48
CA GLY A 235 19.97 -8.22 -17.13
C GLY A 235 20.55 -8.79 -18.41
N VAL A 236 21.41 -8.00 -19.07
CA VAL A 236 22.26 -8.48 -20.16
C VAL A 236 23.44 -9.21 -19.53
N HIS A 237 23.49 -10.54 -19.66
CA HIS A 237 24.71 -11.28 -19.35
C HIS A 237 25.72 -11.07 -20.48
N THR A 238 26.71 -10.22 -20.28
CA THR A 238 27.95 -10.33 -21.05
C THR A 238 28.62 -11.61 -20.56
N ARG A 239 28.63 -12.67 -21.38
CA ARG A 239 29.46 -13.85 -21.10
C ARG A 239 30.92 -13.37 -20.97
N PRO A 240 31.66 -13.81 -19.93
CA PRO A 240 33.08 -13.49 -19.80
C PRO A 240 33.89 -14.05 -20.97
#